data_AF-A0A8H9Z562-F1
#
_entry.id   AF-A0A8H9Z562-F1
#
_cell.length_a   1.000
_cell.length_b   1.000
_cell.length_c   1.000
_cell.angle_alpha   90.00
_cell.angle_beta   90.00
_cell.angle_gamma   90.00
#
_symmetry.space_group_name_H-M   'P 1'
#
loop_
_entity.id
_entity.type
_entity.pdbx_description
1 polymer ?
#
loop_
_entity_poly.entity_id
_entity_poly.type
_entity_poly.pdbx_seq_one_letter_code
_entity_poly.pdbx_strand_id
1 'polypeptide(L)'
;EGGLLKLGATRDGVVAEVKVNEGQSVKKGQLLATLDSEPMQLAVATALAEQQQVEVQARQLARQLKFAEQRATRLATAAAAGAGDNQSAD
;
A
#
# COMPACT_ATOMS: atom_id res chain seq x y z
N GLU A 1 36.71 -30.27 2.86
CA GLU A 1 35.72 -31.33 2.60
C GLU A 1 34.56 -30.74 1.82
N GLY A 2 34.46 -31.05 0.52
CA GLY A 2 33.38 -30.56 -0.33
C GLY A 2 32.31 -31.64 -0.47
N GLY A 3 31.31 -31.62 0.42
CA GLY A 3 30.14 -32.50 0.32
C GLY A 3 29.17 -32.03 -0.76
N LEU A 4 28.44 -32.96 -1.37
CA LEU A 4 27.38 -32.68 -2.32
C LEU A 4 26.21 -31.98 -1.60
N LEU A 5 25.95 -30.71 -1.91
CA LEU A 5 24.82 -29.96 -1.39
C LEU A 5 23.72 -29.86 -2.45
N LYS A 6 22.53 -30.37 -2.16
CA LYS A 6 21.35 -30.17 -3.01
C LYS A 6 20.78 -28.78 -2.74
N LEU A 7 20.89 -27.90 -3.72
CA LEU A 7 20.29 -26.58 -3.69
C LEU A 7 18.85 -26.67 -4.24
N GLY A 8 17.92 -25.96 -3.61
CA GLY A 8 16.53 -25.89 -4.03
C GLY A 8 15.97 -24.49 -3.82
N ALA A 9 14.87 -24.17 -4.51
CA ALA A 9 14.15 -22.93 -4.30
C ALA A 9 13.19 -23.07 -3.09
N THR A 10 13.04 -22.00 -2.31
CA THR A 10 12.12 -21.97 -1.15
C THR A 10 10.65 -21.84 -1.55
N ARG A 11 10.39 -21.42 -2.79
CA ARG A 11 9.05 -21.11 -3.31
C ARG A 11 8.93 -21.61 -4.73
N ASP A 12 7.72 -22.04 -5.08
CA ASP A 12 7.40 -22.48 -6.42
C ASP A 12 7.41 -21.30 -7.40
N GLY A 13 7.73 -21.58 -8.65
CA GLY A 13 7.78 -20.57 -9.72
C GLY A 13 8.42 -21.13 -10.98
N VAL A 14 8.31 -20.38 -12.08
CA VAL A 14 8.97 -20.70 -13.34
C VAL A 14 10.40 -20.18 -13.30
N VAL A 15 11.38 -20.98 -13.69
CA VAL A 15 12.77 -20.49 -13.83
C VAL A 15 12.85 -19.61 -15.07
N ALA A 16 13.21 -18.34 -14.90
CA ALA A 16 13.39 -17.40 -16.00
C ALA A 16 14.78 -17.53 -16.63
N GLU A 17 15.82 -17.67 -15.81
CA GLU A 17 17.20 -17.74 -16.28
C GLU A 17 18.06 -18.60 -15.36
N VAL A 18 18.99 -19.35 -15.93
CA VAL A 18 20.10 -20.00 -15.22
C VAL A 18 21.39 -19.35 -15.68
N LYS A 19 22.15 -18.78 -14.74
CA LYS A 19 23.34 -17.95 -14.98
C LYS A 19 24.67 -18.72 -14.89
N VAL A 20 24.61 -20.03 -14.67
CA VAL A 20 25.78 -20.88 -14.48
C VAL A 20 25.66 -22.18 -15.27
N ASN A 21 26.80 -22.73 -15.65
CA ASN A 21 26.89 -24.03 -16.33
C ASN A 21 27.44 -25.11 -15.38
N GLU A 22 27.22 -26.36 -15.75
CA GLU A 22 27.78 -27.50 -15.02
C GLU A 22 29.31 -27.43 -14.98
N GLY A 23 29.90 -27.73 -13.81
CA GLY A 23 31.34 -27.64 -13.58
C GLY A 23 31.91 -26.23 -13.36
N GLN A 24 31.08 -25.18 -13.49
CA GLN A 24 31.51 -23.81 -13.21
C GLN A 24 31.70 -23.58 -11.71
N SER A 25 32.84 -23.00 -11.33
CA SER A 25 33.09 -22.60 -9.94
C SER A 25 32.26 -21.37 -9.57
N VAL A 26 31.58 -21.43 -8.42
CA VAL A 26 30.70 -20.38 -7.92
C VAL A 26 31.11 -19.96 -6.51
N LYS A 27 30.86 -18.70 -6.17
CA LYS A 27 31.15 -18.15 -4.83
C LYS A 27 29.90 -18.09 -3.97
N LYS A 28 30.07 -18.11 -2.64
CA LYS A 28 28.96 -17.91 -1.70
C LYS A 28 28.26 -16.58 -1.99
N GLY A 29 26.93 -16.62 -2.13
CA GLY A 29 26.09 -15.45 -2.43
C GLY A 29 25.99 -15.09 -3.92
N GLN A 30 26.63 -15.85 -4.81
CA GLN A 30 26.47 -15.66 -6.25
C GLN A 30 25.07 -16.04 -6.71
N LEU A 31 24.45 -15.18 -7.54
CA LEU A 31 23.18 -15.46 -8.19
C LEU A 31 23.36 -16.57 -9.22
N LEU A 32 22.66 -17.70 -9.03
CA LEU A 32 22.76 -18.87 -9.89
C LEU A 32 21.60 -18.97 -10.88
N ALA A 33 20.39 -18.64 -10.45
CA ALA A 33 19.19 -18.66 -11.26
C ALA A 33 18.19 -17.64 -10.75
N THR A 34 17.31 -17.17 -11.63
CA THR A 34 16.19 -16.30 -11.29
C THR A 34 14.89 -16.99 -11.62
N LEU A 35 13.89 -16.75 -10.77
CA LEU A 35 12.51 -17.09 -11.09
C LEU A 35 11.87 -15.95 -11.86
N ASP A 36 10.86 -16.29 -12.67
CA ASP A 36 9.99 -15.30 -13.27
C ASP A 36 9.30 -14.50 -12.15
N SER A 37 9.54 -13.18 -12.19
CA SER A 37 9.10 -12.25 -11.16
C SER A 37 7.96 -11.36 -11.64
N GLU A 38 7.58 -11.42 -12.92
CA GLU A 38 6.50 -10.59 -13.46
C GLU A 38 5.18 -10.75 -12.69
N PRO A 39 4.70 -11.98 -12.39
CA PRO A 39 3.47 -12.14 -11.61
C PRO A 39 3.58 -11.57 -10.19
N MET A 40 4.78 -11.67 -9.59
CA MET A 40 5.03 -11.14 -8.25
C MET A 40 5.06 -9.61 -8.25
N GLN A 41 5.69 -9.01 -9.25
CA GLN A 41 5.74 -7.56 -9.42
C GLN A 41 4.34 -6.99 -9.65
N LEU A 42 3.53 -7.66 -10.47
CA LEU A 42 2.15 -7.28 -10.70
C LEU A 42 1.32 -7.34 -9.40
N ALA A 43 1.44 -8.43 -8.63
CA ALA A 43 0.74 -8.56 -7.36
C ALA A 43 1.12 -7.45 -6.37
N VAL A 44 2.40 -7.10 -6.28
CA VAL A 44 2.87 -5.98 -5.44
C VAL A 44 2.31 -4.65 -5.96
N ALA A 45 2.33 -4.41 -7.26
CA ALA A 45 1.80 -3.20 -7.86
C ALA A 45 0.29 -3.03 -7.59
N THR A 46 -0.49 -4.10 -7.71
CA THR A 46 -1.92 -4.11 -7.38
C THR A 46 -2.14 -3.77 -5.91
N ALA A 47 -1.42 -4.41 -4.99
CA ALA A 47 -1.56 -4.14 -3.55
C ALA A 47 -1.23 -2.69 -3.19
N LEU A 48 -0.20 -2.11 -3.80
CA LEU A 48 0.17 -0.70 -3.60
C LEU A 48 -0.89 0.25 -4.16
N ALA A 49 -1.46 -0.07 -5.33
CA ALA A 49 -2.54 0.73 -5.92
C ALA A 49 -3.80 0.72 -5.05
N GLU A 50 -4.20 -0.44 -4.53
CA GLU A 50 -5.33 -0.59 -3.61
C GLU A 50 -5.09 0.20 -2.31
N GLN A 51 -3.89 0.10 -1.73
CA GLN A 51 -3.51 0.88 -0.55
C GLN A 51 -3.64 2.39 -0.81
N GLN A 52 -3.10 2.86 -1.94
CA GLN A 52 -3.16 4.28 -2.29
C GLN A 52 -4.60 4.77 -2.49
N GLN A 53 -5.44 3.95 -3.11
CA GLN A 53 -6.85 4.27 -3.32
C GLN A 53 -7.61 4.39 -2.00
N VAL A 54 -7.39 3.47 -1.06
CA VAL A 54 -7.99 3.52 0.28
C VAL A 54 -7.51 4.75 1.05
N GLU A 55 -6.22 5.08 0.96
CA GLU A 55 -5.67 6.26 1.62
C GLU A 55 -6.29 7.57 1.10
N VAL A 56 -6.49 7.68 -0.22
CA VAL A 56 -7.15 8.85 -0.82
C VAL A 56 -8.60 8.98 -0.34
N GLN A 57 -9.33 7.87 -0.27
CA GLN A 57 -10.70 7.85 0.25
C GLN A 57 -10.75 8.25 1.73
N ALA A 58 -9.84 7.72 2.55
CA ALA A 58 -9.73 8.08 3.96
C ALA A 58 -9.44 9.59 4.13
N ARG A 59 -8.52 10.14 3.32
CA ARG A 59 -8.22 11.58 3.32
C ARG A 59 -9.43 12.42 2.89
N GLN A 60 -10.22 11.96 1.93
CA GLN A 60 -11.45 12.65 1.51
C GLN A 60 -12.48 12.66 2.64
N LEU A 61 -12.73 11.52 3.27
CA LEU A 61 -13.67 11.40 4.38
C LEU A 61 -13.25 12.27 5.58
N ALA A 62 -11.96 12.26 5.92
CA ALA A 62 -11.43 13.10 7.00
C ALA A 62 -11.66 14.59 6.74
N ARG A 63 -11.55 15.05 5.48
CA ARG A 63 -11.89 16.45 5.12
C ARG A 63 -13.37 16.73 5.30
N GLN A 64 -14.25 15.83 4.85
CA GLN A 64 -15.70 15.98 4.99
C GLN A 64 -16.12 16.06 6.46
N LEU A 65 -15.56 15.19 7.30
CA LEU A 65 -15.77 15.19 8.75
C LEU A 65 -15.40 16.56 9.35
N LYS A 66 -14.20 17.06 9.04
CA LYS A 66 -13.73 18.36 9.53
C LYS A 66 -14.65 19.52 9.12
N PHE A 67 -15.14 19.51 7.89
CA PHE A 67 -16.11 20.54 7.44
C PHE A 67 -17.45 20.42 8.14
N ALA A 68 -17.95 19.20 8.37
CA ALA A 68 -19.20 18.95 9.09
C ALA A 68 -19.10 19.42 10.56
N GLU A 69 -17.99 19.11 11.23
CA GLU A 69 -17.70 19.57 12.60
C GLU A 69 -17.68 21.10 12.67
N GLN A 70 -16.96 21.77 11.76
CA GLN A 70 -16.91 23.23 11.71
C GLN A 70 -18.30 23.86 11.48
N ARG A 71 -19.14 23.23 10.65
CA ARG A 71 -20.52 23.68 10.43
C ARG A 71 -21.37 23.49 11.68
N ALA A 72 -21.28 22.34 12.33
CA ALA A 72 -21.99 22.05 13.57
C ALA A 72 -21.63 23.06 14.67
N THR A 73 -20.33 23.34 14.86
CA THR A 73 -19.87 24.35 15.83
C THR A 73 -20.43 25.74 15.51
N ARG A 74 -20.36 26.20 14.26
CA ARG A 74 -20.91 27.51 13.88
C ARG A 74 -22.41 27.63 14.12
N LEU A 75 -23.17 26.58 13.81
CA LEU A 75 -24.61 26.53 14.07
C LEU A 75 -24.92 26.56 15.57
N ALA A 76 -24.17 25.78 16.37
CA ALA A 76 -24.33 25.77 17.82
C ALA A 76 -24.01 27.14 18.44
N THR A 77 -22.94 27.81 17.99
CA THR A 77 -22.59 29.17 18.45
C THR A 77 -23.65 30.20 18.04
N ALA A 78 -24.18 30.13 16.82
CA ALA A 78 -25.24 31.03 16.36
C ALA A 78 -26.55 30.85 17.14
N ALA A 79 -26.93 29.60 17.42
CA ALA A 79 -28.08 29.28 18.26
C ALA A 79 -27.90 29.79 19.70
N ALA A 80 -26.71 29.60 20.29
CA ALA A 80 -26.39 30.11 21.63
C ALA A 80 -26.34 31.65 21.70
N ALA A 81 -25.97 32.32 20.62
CA ALA A 81 -25.92 33.79 20.52
C ALA A 81 -27.30 34.45 20.30
N GLY A 82 -28.40 33.70 20.36
CA GLY A 82 -29.75 34.24 20.25
C GLY A 82 -30.16 34.64 18.83
N ALA A 83 -29.47 34.17 17.79
CA ALA A 83 -29.80 34.48 16.39
C ALA A 83 -31.10 33.84 15.88
N GLY A 84 -31.93 33.28 16.77
CA GLY A 84 -33.26 32.73 16.49
C GLY A 84 -34.44 33.67 16.82
N ASP A 85 -34.25 34.70 17.66
CA ASP A 85 -35.40 35.39 18.27
C ASP A 85 -35.68 36.81 17.72
N ASN A 86 -34.78 37.42 16.95
CA ASN A 86 -34.88 38.86 16.64
C ASN A 86 -34.95 39.24 15.14
N GLN A 87 -35.22 38.29 14.24
CA GLN A 87 -35.63 38.62 12.86
C GLN A 87 -37.15 38.83 12.70
N SER A 88 -37.89 38.89 13.80
CA SER A 88 -39.31 39.28 13.82
C SER A 88 -39.51 40.54 14.65
N ALA A 89 -39.08 41.70 14.13
CA ALA A 89 -39.64 42.99 14.51
C ALA A 89 -39.49 43.94 13.30
N ASP A 90 -40.65 44.46 12.90
CA ASP A 90 -41.02 45.36 11.79
C ASP A 90 -39.99 46.45 11.43
#